data_AF-A0A1G3AIN1-F1
#
_entry.id   AF-A0A1G3AIN1-F1
#
_cell.length_a   1.000
_cell.length_b   1.000
_cell.length_c   1.000
_cell.angle_alpha   90.00
_cell.angle_beta   90.00
_cell.angle_gamma   90.00
#
_symmetry.space_group_name_H-M   'P 1'
#
loop_
_entity.id
_entity.type
_entity.pdbx_description
1 polymer ?
#
loop_
_entity_poly.entity_id
_entity_poly.type
_entity_poly.pdbx_seq_one_letter_code
_entity_poly.pdbx_strand_id
1 'polypeptide(L)'
;MLTSLAYGAELVVSHRSKSPNDPFEAEIATAMNAVGLKCGGGANTERLQKYGRVMEILALAKASQREITDKERKEVEENVKELVRILTGKEDISIMPDAGEIDIASLLIKMLAIESVSGTEEATNAGIPSAAATLFLGKTGIIRFKGSTPLGTSAGVDEAIHYVDSIIEPSDTTRKYADLFKDAGDGTFRFKKDVVLQAVKSKNDDKLMALWRKSRRYDGKGCMDAVKHIESVLADAFVGRKLMKLGSLLDTDKELLALELEQAISAGRIAKSASKEEKIQAMQRKGVLGMNAILSMSLALGRAVAASDSKELWQLIREMAGETMAKFVDANTKGAKGKKKSLVDLKTTDFDELQTIFREASAGAIKDGKNITELLREQLPVYPA
;
A
#
# COMPACT_ATOMS: atom_id res chain seq x y z
N MET A 1 -13.13 4.95 -1.10
CA MET A 1 -13.16 6.44 -1.04
C MET A 1 -13.90 7.03 -2.22
N LEU A 2 -13.45 6.82 -3.47
CA LEU A 2 -14.17 7.32 -4.65
C LEU A 2 -15.63 6.85 -4.74
N THR A 3 -15.92 5.60 -4.36
CA THR A 3 -17.30 5.11 -4.27
C THR A 3 -18.15 5.96 -3.31
N SER A 4 -17.63 6.32 -2.14
CA SER A 4 -18.36 7.17 -1.18
C SER A 4 -18.59 8.57 -1.76
N LEU A 5 -17.58 9.16 -2.38
CA LEU A 5 -17.70 10.46 -3.06
C LEU A 5 -18.76 10.40 -4.18
N ALA A 6 -18.80 9.35 -4.98
CA ALA A 6 -19.79 9.14 -6.04
C ALA A 6 -21.24 9.14 -5.52
N TYR A 7 -21.46 8.65 -4.30
CA TYR A 7 -22.76 8.69 -3.62
C TYR A 7 -23.03 10.00 -2.86
N GLY A 8 -22.21 11.04 -3.06
CA GLY A 8 -22.39 12.35 -2.43
C GLY A 8 -22.03 12.37 -0.94
N ALA A 9 -21.31 11.36 -0.44
CA ALA A 9 -20.87 11.32 0.95
C ALA A 9 -19.56 12.10 1.14
N GLU A 10 -19.48 12.82 2.25
CA GLU A 10 -18.21 13.41 2.71
C GLU A 10 -17.30 12.36 3.34
N LEU A 11 -15.98 12.57 3.20
CA LEU A 11 -14.97 11.62 3.67
C LEU A 11 -14.42 12.05 5.02
N VAL A 12 -14.54 11.18 6.02
CA VAL A 12 -13.80 11.27 7.29
C VAL A 12 -12.85 10.09 7.39
N VAL A 13 -11.55 10.34 7.50
CA VAL A 13 -10.57 9.31 7.80
C VAL A 13 -10.44 9.21 9.32
N SER A 14 -10.77 8.05 9.88
CA SER A 14 -10.64 7.83 11.32
C SER A 14 -9.57 6.80 11.58
N HIS A 15 -8.58 7.19 12.37
CA HIS A 15 -7.71 6.25 13.04
C HIS A 15 -8.47 5.70 14.26
N ARG A 16 -8.59 4.38 14.32
CA ARG A 16 -9.07 3.65 15.50
C ARG A 16 -7.86 3.24 16.32
N SER A 17 -7.90 3.39 17.66
CA SER A 17 -6.83 2.91 18.55
C SER A 17 -6.32 1.54 18.11
N LYS A 18 -5.00 1.30 18.23
CA LYS A 18 -4.22 0.15 17.70
C LYS A 18 -3.47 0.40 16.39
N SER A 19 -2.97 1.62 16.14
CA SER A 19 -2.09 1.90 14.99
C SER A 19 -0.62 1.89 15.38
N PRO A 20 0.30 1.51 14.47
CA PRO A 20 1.72 1.83 14.58
C PRO A 20 1.96 3.33 14.36
N ASN A 21 3.21 3.72 14.56
CA ASN A 21 3.77 5.06 14.33
C ASN A 21 3.99 5.39 12.84
N ASP A 22 3.04 4.97 12.01
CA ASP A 22 3.00 5.28 10.58
C ASP A 22 1.92 6.34 10.34
N PRO A 23 2.21 7.42 9.58
CA PRO A 23 1.26 8.49 9.36
C PRO A 23 0.37 8.30 8.12
N PHE A 24 0.32 7.11 7.51
CA PHE A 24 -0.42 6.87 6.27
C PHE A 24 -1.89 7.36 6.31
N GLU A 25 -2.60 7.23 7.43
CA GLU A 25 -3.97 7.75 7.54
C GLU A 25 -4.06 9.28 7.39
N ALA A 26 -3.00 10.01 7.75
CA ALA A 26 -2.91 11.43 7.47
C ALA A 26 -2.66 11.68 5.97
N GLU A 27 -1.75 10.92 5.36
CA GLU A 27 -1.41 11.05 3.94
C GLU A 27 -2.65 10.83 3.04
N ILE A 28 -3.43 9.79 3.32
CA ILE A 28 -4.65 9.48 2.55
C ILE A 28 -5.75 10.52 2.79
N ALA A 29 -5.89 11.05 4.02
CA ALA A 29 -6.87 12.09 4.33
C ALA A 29 -6.55 13.38 3.57
N THR A 30 -5.29 13.82 3.58
CA THR A 30 -4.83 14.99 2.85
C THR A 30 -4.85 14.80 1.34
N ALA A 31 -4.54 13.59 0.84
CA ALA A 31 -4.59 13.29 -0.58
C ALA A 31 -6.01 13.43 -1.16
N MET A 32 -7.02 13.06 -0.38
CA MET A 32 -8.42 13.03 -0.81
C MET A 32 -9.22 14.29 -0.49
N ASN A 33 -8.61 15.33 0.12
CA ASN A 33 -9.34 16.46 0.70
C ASN A 33 -10.48 16.00 1.63
N ALA A 34 -10.19 15.03 2.51
CA ALA A 34 -11.16 14.55 3.49
C ALA A 34 -11.60 15.71 4.41
N VAL A 35 -12.89 15.77 4.75
CA VAL A 35 -13.44 16.82 5.63
C VAL A 35 -12.90 16.72 7.07
N GLY A 36 -12.35 15.58 7.45
CA GLY A 36 -11.71 15.42 8.74
C GLY A 36 -10.81 14.21 8.84
N LEU A 37 -9.75 14.37 9.64
CA LEU A 37 -8.91 13.30 10.14
C LEU A 37 -9.14 13.16 11.65
N LYS A 38 -9.68 12.03 12.09
CA LYS A 38 -9.96 11.74 13.50
C LYS A 38 -8.96 10.74 14.04
N CYS A 39 -7.92 11.22 14.75
CA CYS A 39 -6.91 10.36 15.36
C CYS A 39 -7.04 10.19 16.88
N GLY A 40 -7.97 10.91 17.53
CA GLY A 40 -8.09 10.95 18.99
C GLY A 40 -7.21 12.05 19.62
N GLY A 41 -7.13 12.10 20.95
CA GLY A 41 -6.39 13.13 21.69
C GLY A 41 -4.87 12.96 21.63
N GLY A 42 -4.11 14.07 21.69
CA GLY A 42 -2.66 14.13 21.43
C GLY A 42 -1.71 13.54 22.48
N ALA A 43 -2.19 12.70 23.39
CA ALA A 43 -1.34 12.07 24.42
C ALA A 43 -0.52 10.88 23.89
N ASN A 44 -0.92 10.29 22.77
CA ASN A 44 -0.27 9.12 22.18
C ASN A 44 0.59 9.51 20.97
N THR A 45 1.77 8.89 20.85
CA THR A 45 2.79 9.22 19.85
C THR A 45 2.32 9.02 18.42
N GLU A 46 1.59 7.95 18.12
CA GLU A 46 1.10 7.66 16.77
C GLU A 46 0.11 8.71 16.28
N ARG A 47 -0.60 9.38 17.20
CA ARG A 47 -1.57 10.44 16.88
C ARG A 47 -0.84 11.74 16.60
N LEU A 48 0.15 12.07 17.43
CA LEU A 48 1.01 13.25 17.22
C LEU A 48 1.74 13.16 15.89
N GLN A 49 2.24 11.98 15.51
CA GLN A 49 2.87 11.79 14.20
C GLN A 49 1.90 11.99 13.04
N LYS A 50 0.65 11.50 13.15
CA LYS A 50 -0.38 11.73 12.11
C LYS A 50 -0.74 13.20 11.97
N TYR A 51 -0.99 13.92 13.08
CA TYR A 51 -1.26 15.37 13.01
C TYR A 51 -0.03 16.16 12.55
N GLY A 52 1.17 15.78 13.00
CA GLY A 52 2.43 16.36 12.53
C GLY A 52 2.62 16.18 11.02
N ARG A 53 2.30 14.99 10.49
CA ARG A 53 2.36 14.73 9.06
C ARG A 53 1.40 15.61 8.25
N VAL A 54 0.20 15.91 8.76
CA VAL A 54 -0.70 16.88 8.11
C VAL A 54 0.00 18.24 7.99
N MET A 55 0.64 18.71 9.06
CA MET A 55 1.35 19.99 9.05
C MET A 55 2.55 19.99 8.08
N GLU A 56 3.31 18.89 8.03
CA GLU A 56 4.39 18.71 7.06
C GLU A 56 3.88 18.76 5.63
N ILE A 57 2.80 18.05 5.33
CA ILE A 57 2.19 18.02 3.99
C ILE A 57 1.75 19.43 3.57
N LEU A 58 1.11 20.19 4.47
CA LEU A 58 0.71 21.57 4.20
C LEU A 58 1.92 22.49 3.97
N ALA A 59 3.00 22.31 4.73
CA ALA A 59 4.23 23.07 4.54
C ALA A 59 4.89 22.74 3.19
N LEU A 60 4.95 21.46 2.82
CA LEU A 60 5.47 20.99 1.53
C LEU A 60 4.63 21.49 0.36
N ALA A 61 3.30 21.43 0.47
CA ALA A 61 2.39 21.95 -0.56
C ALA A 61 2.61 23.45 -0.78
N LYS A 62 2.78 24.24 0.30
CA LYS A 62 3.11 25.66 0.20
C LYS A 62 4.49 25.89 -0.44
N ALA A 63 5.49 25.11 -0.05
CA ALA A 63 6.83 25.21 -0.62
C ALA A 63 6.87 24.85 -2.12
N SER A 64 6.04 23.89 -2.55
CA SER A 64 5.95 23.43 -3.94
C SER A 64 5.35 24.48 -4.90
N GLN A 65 4.70 25.52 -4.39
CA GLN A 65 4.21 26.65 -5.18
C GLN A 65 5.32 27.65 -5.56
N ARG A 66 6.53 27.48 -5.04
CA ARG A 66 7.67 28.35 -5.35
C ARG A 66 8.20 28.05 -6.74
N GLU A 67 8.28 29.08 -7.58
CA GLU A 67 8.98 28.99 -8.86
C GLU A 67 10.50 28.93 -8.66
N ILE A 68 11.15 28.09 -9.47
CA ILE A 68 12.61 28.03 -9.54
C ILE A 68 13.14 29.30 -10.22
N THR A 69 14.15 29.92 -9.62
CA THR A 69 14.75 31.15 -10.16
C THR A 69 15.67 30.84 -11.34
N ASP A 70 15.91 31.83 -12.21
CA ASP A 70 16.85 31.68 -13.34
C ASP A 70 18.27 31.29 -12.89
N LYS A 71 18.68 31.72 -11.68
CA LYS A 71 19.98 31.35 -11.11
C LYS A 71 20.01 29.87 -10.74
N GLU A 72 18.97 29.38 -10.06
CA GLU A 72 18.85 27.95 -9.69
C GLU A 72 18.76 27.08 -10.94
N ARG A 73 17.99 27.48 -11.97
CA ARG A 73 17.92 26.78 -13.26
C ARG A 73 19.31 26.61 -13.89
N LYS A 74 20.10 27.69 -13.95
CA LYS A 74 21.47 27.65 -14.48
C LYS A 74 22.38 26.73 -13.66
N GLU A 75 22.25 26.74 -12.34
CA GLU A 75 23.01 25.85 -11.47
C GLU A 75 22.64 24.37 -11.71
N VAL A 76 21.36 24.06 -11.90
CA VAL A 76 20.91 22.70 -12.28
C VAL A 76 21.50 22.30 -13.64
N GLU A 77 21.44 23.18 -14.65
CA GLU A 77 22.03 22.93 -15.97
C GLU A 77 23.54 22.63 -15.90
N GLU A 78 24.29 23.40 -15.12
CA GLU A 78 25.72 23.17 -14.87
C GLU A 78 25.98 21.84 -14.17
N ASN A 79 25.20 21.52 -13.13
CA ASN A 79 25.30 20.26 -12.41
C ASN A 79 24.98 19.06 -13.31
N VAL A 80 23.98 19.17 -14.20
CA VAL A 80 23.67 18.13 -15.19
C VAL A 80 24.84 17.93 -16.16
N LYS A 81 25.43 19.01 -16.69
CA LYS A 81 26.62 18.91 -17.55
C LYS A 81 27.77 18.22 -16.83
N GLU A 82 28.03 18.62 -15.58
CA GLU A 82 29.07 18.03 -14.76
C GLU A 82 28.84 16.53 -14.51
N LEU A 83 27.61 16.14 -14.18
CA LEU A 83 27.23 14.74 -14.00
C LEU A 83 27.45 13.93 -15.28
N VAL A 84 27.05 14.43 -16.43
CA VAL A 84 27.27 13.74 -17.71
C VAL A 84 28.77 13.62 -18.00
N ARG A 85 29.56 14.67 -17.71
CA ARG A 85 31.03 14.62 -17.84
C ARG A 85 31.63 13.55 -16.96
N ILE A 86 31.28 13.52 -15.66
CA ILE A 86 31.78 12.51 -14.70
C ILE A 86 31.41 11.09 -15.15
N LEU A 87 30.17 10.88 -15.59
CA LEU A 87 29.65 9.55 -15.90
C LEU A 87 30.09 9.02 -17.27
N THR A 88 30.37 9.91 -18.23
CA THR A 88 30.64 9.51 -19.63
C THR A 88 32.01 9.91 -20.15
N GLY A 89 32.73 10.79 -19.45
CA GLY A 89 34.00 11.37 -19.90
C GLY A 89 33.88 12.35 -21.06
N LYS A 90 32.67 12.73 -21.49
CA LYS A 90 32.45 13.70 -22.56
C LYS A 90 32.50 15.13 -22.03
N GLU A 91 33.15 16.02 -22.74
CA GLU A 91 33.25 17.45 -22.37
C GLU A 91 32.38 18.35 -23.27
N ASP A 92 32.18 17.96 -24.53
CA ASP A 92 31.33 18.69 -25.47
C ASP A 92 29.89 18.14 -25.43
N ILE A 93 29.11 18.63 -24.46
CA ILE A 93 27.76 18.15 -24.17
C ILE A 93 26.75 19.29 -24.35
N SER A 94 25.82 19.08 -25.28
CA SER A 94 24.58 19.86 -25.35
C SER A 94 23.52 19.23 -24.45
N ILE A 95 22.87 20.05 -23.62
CA ILE A 95 21.76 19.64 -22.75
C ILE A 95 20.43 20.06 -23.36
N MET A 96 19.35 19.36 -23.00
CA MET A 96 18.01 19.71 -23.47
C MET A 96 17.56 21.06 -22.89
N PRO A 97 16.66 21.80 -23.58
CA PRO A 97 16.19 23.11 -23.14
C PRO A 97 15.50 23.11 -21.76
N ASP A 98 14.98 21.97 -21.34
CA ASP A 98 14.30 21.73 -20.06
C ASP A 98 15.20 21.07 -19.01
N ALA A 99 16.50 20.94 -19.27
CA ALA A 99 17.43 20.30 -18.34
C ALA A 99 17.51 21.01 -16.98
N GLY A 100 17.24 22.33 -16.93
CA GLY A 100 17.16 23.10 -15.70
C GLY A 100 15.98 22.72 -14.78
N GLU A 101 15.01 21.95 -15.27
CA GLU A 101 13.88 21.44 -14.49
C GLU A 101 14.13 20.06 -13.89
N ILE A 102 15.28 19.44 -14.18
CA ILE A 102 15.59 18.08 -13.72
C ILE A 102 15.83 18.08 -12.22
N ASP A 103 15.06 17.27 -11.50
CA ASP A 103 15.39 16.90 -10.12
C ASP A 103 16.47 15.81 -10.12
N ILE A 104 17.71 16.25 -9.91
CA ILE A 104 18.89 15.38 -9.84
C ILE A 104 18.75 14.34 -8.71
N ALA A 105 18.17 14.71 -7.56
CA ALA A 105 18.03 13.79 -6.44
C ALA A 105 17.08 12.64 -6.80
N SER A 106 15.95 12.94 -7.43
CA SER A 106 15.04 11.93 -7.97
C SER A 106 15.73 11.03 -8.99
N LEU A 107 16.52 11.58 -9.91
CA LEU A 107 17.25 10.80 -10.90
C LEU A 107 18.19 9.79 -10.21
N LEU A 108 18.95 10.22 -9.21
CA LEU A 108 19.83 9.35 -8.43
C LEU A 108 19.05 8.28 -7.67
N ILE A 109 17.93 8.65 -7.04
CA ILE A 109 17.04 7.71 -6.34
C ILE A 109 16.48 6.66 -7.32
N LYS A 110 16.02 7.06 -8.51
CA LYS A 110 15.52 6.15 -9.57
C LYS A 110 16.55 5.08 -9.97
N MET A 111 17.83 5.41 -9.91
CA MET A 111 18.93 4.51 -10.29
C MET A 111 19.26 3.47 -9.21
N LEU A 112 18.84 3.69 -7.96
CA LEU A 112 19.10 2.77 -6.86
C LEU A 112 18.27 1.49 -6.98
N ALA A 113 18.85 0.39 -6.52
CA ALA A 113 18.17 -0.88 -6.36
C ALA A 113 17.72 -1.09 -4.91
N ILE A 114 16.65 -1.86 -4.76
CA ILE A 114 16.28 -2.45 -3.48
C ILE A 114 17.31 -3.54 -3.18
N GLU A 115 18.24 -3.29 -2.27
CA GLU A 115 19.28 -4.26 -1.94
C GLU A 115 18.80 -5.28 -0.91
N SER A 116 17.92 -4.86 -0.01
CA SER A 116 17.30 -5.74 0.96
C SER A 116 15.96 -5.22 1.44
N VAL A 117 15.17 -6.14 2.01
CA VAL A 117 13.91 -5.86 2.69
C VAL A 117 13.99 -6.48 4.07
N SER A 118 13.54 -5.75 5.09
CA SER A 118 13.33 -6.30 6.44
C SER A 118 11.86 -6.23 6.82
N GLY A 119 11.38 -7.30 7.44
CA GLY A 119 10.10 -7.34 8.13
C GLY A 119 10.32 -7.18 9.64
N THR A 120 9.47 -6.39 10.30
CA THR A 120 9.52 -6.24 11.77
C THR A 120 8.13 -6.23 12.36
N GLU A 121 8.02 -6.70 13.61
CA GLU A 121 6.84 -6.47 14.43
C GLU A 121 6.94 -5.09 15.06
N GLU A 122 6.13 -4.15 14.57
CA GLU A 122 6.05 -2.81 15.10
C GLU A 122 5.01 -2.71 16.21
N ALA A 123 5.41 -2.12 17.33
CA ALA A 123 4.51 -1.90 18.46
C ALA A 123 3.42 -0.90 18.10
N THR A 124 2.19 -1.21 18.52
CA THR A 124 1.10 -0.25 18.53
C THR A 124 0.86 0.29 19.94
N ASN A 125 0.11 1.38 20.05
CA ASN A 125 -0.29 1.96 21.33
C ASN A 125 -1.10 1.02 22.24
N ALA A 126 -1.55 -0.14 21.74
CA ALA A 126 -2.28 -1.13 22.50
C ALA A 126 -1.44 -2.33 22.95
N GLY A 127 -0.11 -2.30 22.71
CA GLY A 127 0.79 -3.40 23.06
C GLY A 127 0.62 -4.67 22.20
N ILE A 128 -0.16 -4.58 21.11
CA ILE A 128 -0.31 -5.64 20.11
C ILE A 128 0.58 -5.24 18.93
N PRO A 129 1.47 -6.12 18.45
CA PRO A 129 2.32 -5.80 17.30
C PRO A 129 1.53 -5.82 16.00
N SER A 130 2.01 -5.08 15.01
CA SER A 130 1.60 -5.20 13.60
C SER A 130 2.83 -5.34 12.71
N ALA A 131 2.66 -5.80 11.48
CA ALA A 131 3.78 -5.99 10.57
C ALA A 131 4.23 -4.64 9.97
N ALA A 132 5.54 -4.47 9.83
CA ALA A 132 6.16 -3.36 9.11
C ALA A 132 7.21 -3.88 8.12
N ALA A 133 7.27 -3.29 6.94
CA ALA A 133 8.28 -3.56 5.93
C ALA A 133 9.21 -2.36 5.79
N THR A 134 10.52 -2.61 5.66
CA THR A 134 11.51 -1.57 5.35
C THR A 134 12.32 -1.99 4.15
N LEU A 135 12.29 -1.18 3.09
CA LEU A 135 13.15 -1.29 1.92
C LEU A 135 14.46 -0.56 2.20
N PHE A 136 15.59 -1.19 1.91
CA PHE A 136 16.92 -0.58 1.98
C PHE A 136 17.46 -0.43 0.56
N LEU A 137 17.80 0.79 0.19
CA LEU A 137 18.29 1.12 -1.15
C LEU A 137 19.79 1.38 -1.16
N GLY A 138 20.45 0.85 -2.19
CA GLY A 138 21.90 0.89 -2.31
C GLY A 138 22.61 0.08 -1.23
N LYS A 139 23.87 -0.30 -1.48
CA LYS A 139 24.60 -1.28 -0.65
C LYS A 139 24.78 -0.88 0.81
N THR A 140 24.67 0.42 1.12
CA THR A 140 24.78 0.94 2.49
C THR A 140 23.45 0.93 3.24
N GLY A 141 22.33 0.82 2.55
CA GLY A 141 20.98 0.88 3.13
C GLY A 141 20.63 2.22 3.80
N ILE A 142 21.38 3.29 3.52
CA ILE A 142 21.17 4.62 4.12
C ILE A 142 19.81 5.19 3.68
N ILE A 143 19.49 5.05 2.40
CA ILE A 143 18.18 5.44 1.88
C ILE A 143 17.24 4.27 2.14
N ARG A 144 16.20 4.53 2.92
CA ARG A 144 15.24 3.50 3.32
C ARG A 144 13.83 4.04 3.34
N PHE A 145 12.90 3.19 2.92
CA PHE A 145 11.47 3.49 2.94
C PHE A 145 10.77 2.43 3.77
N LYS A 146 10.03 2.88 4.79
CA LYS A 146 9.30 2.00 5.70
C LYS A 146 7.81 2.14 5.43
N GLY A 147 7.05 1.08 5.65
CA GLY A 147 5.59 1.07 5.71
C GLY A 147 5.10 0.16 6.83
N SER A 148 4.08 0.60 7.57
CA SER A 148 3.50 -0.19 8.67
C SER A 148 1.99 -0.19 8.64
N THR A 149 1.41 -1.36 8.85
CA THR A 149 -0.03 -1.56 8.74
C THR A 149 -0.73 -1.28 10.07
N PRO A 150 -1.77 -0.44 10.13
CA PRO A 150 -2.67 -0.38 11.29
C PRO A 150 -3.30 -1.73 11.63
N LEU A 151 -3.60 -1.98 12.91
CA LEU A 151 -4.29 -3.21 13.28
C LEU A 151 -5.70 -3.22 12.68
N GLY A 152 -5.99 -4.29 11.95
CA GLY A 152 -7.31 -4.58 11.42
C GLY A 152 -8.10 -5.46 12.38
N THR A 153 -9.42 -5.47 12.22
CA THR A 153 -10.28 -6.52 12.74
C THR A 153 -10.74 -7.35 11.56
N SER A 154 -10.31 -8.60 11.47
CA SER A 154 -10.76 -9.55 10.43
C SER A 154 -12.03 -10.26 10.91
N ALA A 155 -13.10 -9.50 11.16
CA ALA A 155 -14.32 -10.04 11.79
C ALA A 155 -15.37 -10.46 10.74
N GLY A 156 -15.25 -9.97 9.50
CA GLY A 156 -16.14 -10.32 8.40
C GLY A 156 -15.61 -11.43 7.48
N VAL A 157 -16.52 -11.99 6.68
CA VAL A 157 -16.20 -12.99 5.63
C VAL A 157 -15.57 -12.37 4.37
N ASP A 158 -15.80 -11.06 4.16
CA ASP A 158 -15.35 -10.33 2.96
C ASP A 158 -14.14 -9.43 3.23
N GLU A 159 -13.75 -9.27 4.49
CA GLU A 159 -12.62 -8.41 4.87
C GLU A 159 -11.29 -9.09 4.55
N ALA A 160 -10.29 -8.27 4.24
CA ALA A 160 -8.92 -8.72 4.15
C ALA A 160 -8.45 -9.23 5.53
N ILE A 161 -7.62 -10.28 5.55
CA ILE A 161 -7.20 -10.93 6.78
C ILE A 161 -5.96 -10.25 7.34
N HIS A 162 -6.10 -9.64 8.51
CA HIS A 162 -4.98 -9.32 9.38
C HIS A 162 -4.37 -10.63 9.90
N TYR A 163 -3.18 -10.96 9.44
CA TYR A 163 -2.56 -12.25 9.67
C TYR A 163 -1.81 -12.24 11.01
N VAL A 164 -2.21 -13.14 11.90
CA VAL A 164 -1.70 -13.23 13.29
C VAL A 164 -1.16 -14.62 13.60
N ASP A 165 -0.30 -14.73 14.61
CA ASP A 165 0.44 -15.94 14.99
C ASP A 165 -0.47 -17.09 15.44
N SER A 166 -1.70 -16.79 15.86
CA SER A 166 -2.70 -17.82 16.14
C SER A 166 -3.25 -18.49 14.88
N ILE A 167 -3.08 -17.89 13.69
CA ILE A 167 -3.41 -18.50 12.40
C ILE A 167 -2.37 -19.55 12.06
N ILE A 168 -2.80 -20.81 11.93
CA ILE A 168 -1.92 -21.94 11.70
C ILE A 168 -2.22 -22.57 10.35
N GLU A 169 -1.22 -22.57 9.47
CA GLU A 169 -1.32 -23.24 8.18
C GLU A 169 -1.35 -24.77 8.31
N PRO A 170 -2.01 -25.47 7.38
CA PRO A 170 -1.88 -26.92 7.24
C PRO A 170 -0.41 -27.36 7.14
N SER A 171 -0.03 -28.30 7.99
CA SER A 171 1.33 -28.84 8.10
C SER A 171 1.31 -30.28 8.63
N ASP A 172 2.47 -30.96 8.59
CA ASP A 172 2.62 -32.29 9.20
C ASP A 172 2.22 -32.28 10.69
N THR A 173 2.53 -31.20 11.41
CA THR A 173 2.16 -31.04 12.82
C THR A 173 0.65 -31.03 13.01
N THR A 174 -0.08 -30.27 12.18
CA THR A 174 -1.55 -30.22 12.26
C THR A 174 -2.21 -31.54 11.87
N ARG A 175 -1.59 -32.32 10.96
CA ARG A 175 -2.06 -33.65 10.59
C ARG A 175 -1.82 -34.67 11.70
N LYS A 176 -0.61 -34.69 12.26
CA LYS A 176 -0.17 -35.64 13.30
C LYS A 176 -0.94 -35.47 14.61
N TYR A 177 -1.29 -34.24 14.97
CA TYR A 177 -1.99 -33.91 16.23
C TYR A 177 -3.33 -33.22 15.98
N ALA A 178 -4.11 -33.72 15.01
CA ALA A 178 -5.39 -33.13 14.61
C ALA A 178 -6.38 -32.95 15.78
N ASP A 179 -6.25 -33.77 16.83
CA ASP A 179 -7.02 -33.67 18.07
C ASP A 179 -6.80 -32.35 18.83
N LEU A 180 -5.66 -31.67 18.63
CA LEU A 180 -5.33 -30.41 19.29
C LEU A 180 -5.82 -29.16 18.55
N PHE A 181 -6.27 -29.32 17.31
CA PHE A 181 -6.61 -28.20 16.43
C PHE A 181 -8.09 -28.15 16.11
N LYS A 182 -8.59 -26.94 15.91
CA LYS A 182 -9.92 -26.64 15.38
C LYS A 182 -9.73 -26.05 13.97
N ASP A 183 -10.48 -26.56 13.01
CA ASP A 183 -10.64 -25.93 11.70
C ASP A 183 -11.36 -24.57 11.85
N ALA A 184 -10.77 -23.52 11.31
CA ALA A 184 -11.34 -22.17 11.32
C ALA A 184 -12.37 -21.94 10.21
N GLY A 185 -12.49 -22.86 9.24
CA GLY A 185 -13.39 -22.75 8.09
C GLY A 185 -12.86 -21.92 6.94
N ASP A 186 -11.59 -21.49 7.01
CA ASP A 186 -10.90 -20.66 6.00
C ASP A 186 -9.64 -21.35 5.44
N GLY A 187 -9.52 -22.66 5.65
CA GLY A 187 -8.34 -23.45 5.29
C GLY A 187 -7.20 -23.38 6.31
N THR A 188 -7.40 -22.69 7.43
CA THR A 188 -6.42 -22.59 8.51
C THR A 188 -6.92 -23.21 9.82
N PHE A 189 -6.02 -23.45 10.75
CA PHE A 189 -6.29 -24.06 12.04
C PHE A 189 -6.06 -23.06 13.19
N ARG A 190 -6.74 -23.30 14.31
CA ARG A 190 -6.42 -22.70 15.63
C ARG A 190 -6.22 -23.83 16.62
N PHE A 191 -5.39 -23.63 17.64
CA PHE A 191 -5.44 -24.54 18.80
C PHE A 191 -6.84 -24.51 19.43
N LYS A 192 -7.38 -25.67 19.82
CA LYS A 192 -8.65 -25.70 20.58
C LYS A 192 -8.47 -24.97 21.91
N LYS A 193 -9.56 -24.39 22.42
CA LYS A 193 -9.54 -23.53 23.62
C LYS A 193 -9.12 -24.27 24.90
N ASP A 194 -9.40 -25.56 24.95
CA ASP A 194 -9.12 -26.48 26.05
C ASP A 194 -7.70 -27.08 26.01
N VAL A 195 -6.96 -26.90 24.91
CA VAL A 195 -5.55 -27.31 24.86
C VAL A 195 -4.75 -26.42 25.80
N VAL A 196 -3.95 -27.05 26.65
CA VAL A 196 -3.06 -26.39 27.62
C VAL A 196 -1.61 -26.80 27.37
N LEU A 197 -0.67 -26.01 27.91
CA LEU A 197 0.78 -26.23 27.74
C LEU A 197 1.20 -27.67 28.10
N GLN A 198 0.63 -28.27 29.14
CA GLN A 198 1.00 -29.62 29.57
C GLN A 198 0.60 -30.68 28.54
N ALA A 199 -0.57 -30.54 27.90
CA ALA A 199 -1.00 -31.44 26.84
C ALA A 199 -0.04 -31.39 25.66
N VAL A 200 0.46 -30.19 25.30
CA VAL A 200 1.45 -30.02 24.24
C VAL A 200 2.82 -30.60 24.63
N LYS A 201 3.31 -30.29 25.85
CA LYS A 201 4.60 -30.81 26.36
C LYS A 201 4.63 -32.34 26.39
N SER A 202 3.51 -32.98 26.73
CA SER A 202 3.42 -34.45 26.81
C SER A 202 3.67 -35.15 25.47
N LYS A 203 3.50 -34.44 24.34
CA LYS A 203 3.78 -35.00 23.01
C LYS A 203 5.28 -35.06 22.68
N ASN A 204 6.13 -34.39 23.45
CA ASN A 204 7.58 -34.34 23.28
C ASN A 204 8.03 -34.06 21.83
N ASP A 205 7.40 -33.06 21.20
CA ASP A 205 7.61 -32.71 19.79
C ASP A 205 7.95 -31.21 19.67
N ASP A 206 9.18 -30.93 19.26
CA ASP A 206 9.71 -29.57 19.21
C ASP A 206 8.97 -28.66 18.22
N LYS A 207 8.50 -29.23 17.09
CA LYS A 207 7.74 -28.46 16.09
C LYS A 207 6.38 -28.06 16.64
N LEU A 208 5.70 -28.98 17.33
CA LEU A 208 4.43 -28.67 17.99
C LEU A 208 4.63 -27.65 19.13
N MET A 209 5.68 -27.79 19.93
CA MET A 209 6.01 -26.84 21.00
C MET A 209 6.35 -25.44 20.48
N ALA A 210 7.10 -25.34 19.38
CA ALA A 210 7.40 -24.06 18.72
C ALA A 210 6.12 -23.40 18.19
N LEU A 211 5.26 -24.16 17.52
CA LEU A 211 3.98 -23.68 17.02
C LEU A 211 3.06 -23.19 18.16
N TRP A 212 3.00 -23.95 19.26
CA TRP A 212 2.28 -23.54 20.46
C TRP A 212 2.81 -22.22 21.02
N ARG A 213 4.13 -22.10 21.25
CA ARG A 213 4.73 -20.87 21.76
C ARG A 213 4.43 -19.67 20.86
N LYS A 214 4.59 -19.82 19.54
CA LYS A 214 4.28 -18.77 18.57
C LYS A 214 2.82 -18.32 18.68
N SER A 215 1.88 -19.28 18.62
CA SER A 215 0.44 -19.02 18.67
C SER A 215 -0.09 -18.36 19.95
N ARG A 216 0.74 -18.28 21.01
CA ARG A 216 0.39 -17.67 22.29
C ARG A 216 1.05 -16.32 22.54
N ARG A 217 1.97 -15.88 21.65
CA ARG A 217 2.56 -14.54 21.72
C ARG A 217 1.48 -13.47 21.59
N TYR A 218 1.50 -12.46 22.46
CA TYR A 218 0.54 -11.36 22.48
C TYR A 218 -0.92 -11.82 22.45
N ASP A 219 -1.27 -12.84 23.25
CA ASP A 219 -2.58 -13.49 23.24
C ASP A 219 -2.99 -14.04 21.86
N GLY A 220 -2.01 -14.52 21.10
CA GLY A 220 -2.18 -15.04 19.74
C GLY A 220 -2.30 -13.97 18.65
N LYS A 221 -1.98 -12.71 19.00
CA LYS A 221 -2.01 -11.55 18.10
C LYS A 221 -0.62 -11.07 17.67
N GLY A 222 0.43 -11.85 17.95
CA GLY A 222 1.72 -11.65 17.27
C GLY A 222 1.56 -11.75 15.76
N CYS A 223 2.52 -11.29 14.97
CA CYS A 223 2.44 -11.36 13.50
C CYS A 223 3.77 -11.76 12.85
N MET A 224 4.50 -12.69 13.49
CA MET A 224 5.77 -13.22 12.99
C MET A 224 5.62 -13.89 11.62
N ASP A 225 4.49 -14.52 11.33
CA ASP A 225 4.25 -15.10 10.00
C ASP A 225 4.10 -14.03 8.92
N ALA A 226 3.39 -12.94 9.21
CA ALA A 226 3.30 -11.79 8.29
C ALA A 226 4.68 -11.15 8.05
N VAL A 227 5.49 -11.02 9.10
CA VAL A 227 6.90 -10.58 8.99
C VAL A 227 7.69 -11.54 8.11
N LYS A 228 7.55 -12.85 8.31
CA LYS A 228 8.22 -13.85 7.47
C LYS A 228 7.78 -13.74 6.01
N HIS A 229 6.50 -13.50 5.72
CA HIS A 229 6.02 -13.29 4.36
C HIS A 229 6.64 -12.04 3.71
N ILE A 230 6.85 -10.96 4.48
CA ILE A 230 7.61 -9.79 4.01
C ILE A 230 9.04 -10.18 3.65
N GLU A 231 9.73 -10.94 4.49
CA GLU A 231 11.16 -11.28 4.34
C GLU A 231 11.44 -12.42 3.34
N SER A 232 10.40 -13.11 2.88
CA SER A 232 10.51 -14.20 1.91
C SER A 232 9.76 -13.84 0.64
N VAL A 233 8.51 -14.28 0.50
CA VAL A 233 7.71 -14.15 -0.73
C VAL A 233 7.71 -12.73 -1.29
N LEU A 234 7.50 -11.72 -0.43
CA LEU A 234 7.45 -10.34 -0.90
C LEU A 234 8.85 -9.78 -1.19
N ALA A 235 9.84 -10.03 -0.33
CA ALA A 235 11.22 -9.58 -0.56
C ALA A 235 11.80 -10.16 -1.85
N ASP A 236 11.63 -11.47 -2.09
CA ASP A 236 12.16 -12.19 -3.25
C ASP A 236 11.68 -11.60 -4.58
N ALA A 237 10.49 -10.99 -4.62
CA ALA A 237 9.93 -10.36 -5.82
C ALA A 237 10.55 -9.00 -6.15
N PHE A 238 11.07 -8.26 -5.15
CA PHE A 238 11.49 -6.87 -5.32
C PHE A 238 12.99 -6.63 -5.12
N VAL A 239 13.68 -7.47 -4.36
CA VAL A 239 15.14 -7.34 -4.15
C VAL A 239 15.89 -7.46 -5.47
N GLY A 240 16.91 -6.61 -5.64
CA GLY A 240 17.71 -6.48 -6.85
C GLY A 240 17.09 -5.58 -7.93
N ARG A 241 15.79 -5.22 -7.82
CA ARG A 241 15.15 -4.33 -8.80
C ARG A 241 15.52 -2.88 -8.53
N LYS A 242 15.87 -2.17 -9.61
CA LYS A 242 16.00 -0.72 -9.60
C LYS A 242 14.64 -0.05 -9.47
N LEU A 243 14.57 1.07 -8.77
CA LEU A 243 13.32 1.83 -8.62
C LEU A 243 12.71 2.22 -9.98
N MET A 244 13.54 2.63 -10.94
CA MET A 244 13.09 2.92 -12.31
C MET A 244 12.44 1.74 -13.05
N LYS A 245 12.52 0.52 -12.51
CA LYS A 245 11.92 -0.71 -13.05
C LYS A 245 10.71 -1.19 -12.25
N LEU A 246 10.28 -0.47 -11.22
CA LEU A 246 9.08 -0.81 -10.44
C LEU A 246 7.78 -0.43 -11.15
N GLY A 247 7.82 0.62 -11.98
CA GLY A 247 6.60 1.18 -12.58
C GLY A 247 5.89 2.10 -11.58
N SER A 248 4.57 2.20 -11.71
CA SER A 248 3.73 2.99 -10.80
C SER A 248 3.41 2.24 -9.50
N LEU A 249 2.86 2.95 -8.51
CA LEU A 249 2.29 2.33 -7.29
C LEU A 249 1.23 1.27 -7.64
N LEU A 250 0.42 1.53 -8.67
CA LEU A 250 -0.58 0.57 -9.15
C LEU A 250 0.07 -0.71 -9.70
N ASP A 251 1.21 -0.61 -10.38
CA ASP A 251 1.93 -1.77 -10.91
C ASP A 251 2.50 -2.63 -9.78
N THR A 252 3.07 -1.98 -8.75
CA THR A 252 3.57 -2.68 -7.56
C THR A 252 2.45 -3.37 -6.79
N ASP A 253 1.28 -2.72 -6.64
CA ASP A 253 0.13 -3.33 -5.94
C ASP A 253 -0.45 -4.51 -6.72
N LYS A 254 -0.48 -4.45 -8.05
CA LYS A 254 -0.86 -5.59 -8.90
C LYS A 254 0.05 -6.79 -8.67
N GLU A 255 1.35 -6.55 -8.60
CA GLU A 255 2.34 -7.60 -8.37
C GLU A 255 2.19 -8.22 -6.98
N LEU A 256 1.97 -7.41 -5.94
CA LEU A 256 1.67 -7.90 -4.59
C LEU A 256 0.40 -8.77 -4.54
N LEU A 257 -0.66 -8.38 -5.25
CA LEU A 257 -1.89 -9.17 -5.35
C LEU A 257 -1.68 -10.45 -6.19
N ALA A 258 -0.86 -10.39 -7.23
CA ALA A 258 -0.50 -11.58 -8.02
C ALA A 258 0.26 -12.61 -7.16
N LEU A 259 1.18 -12.16 -6.30
CA LEU A 259 1.87 -13.02 -5.33
C LEU A 259 0.89 -13.66 -4.35
N GLU A 260 -0.07 -12.91 -3.81
CA GLU A 260 -1.14 -13.49 -2.96
C GLU A 260 -1.90 -14.61 -3.69
N LEU A 261 -2.28 -14.37 -4.95
CA LEU A 261 -2.98 -15.37 -5.75
C LEU A 261 -2.12 -16.60 -6.01
N GLU A 262 -0.85 -16.42 -6.35
CA GLU A 262 0.10 -17.52 -6.56
C GLU A 262 0.27 -18.37 -5.30
N GLN A 263 0.40 -17.74 -4.13
CA GLN A 263 0.48 -18.44 -2.86
C GLN A 263 -0.84 -19.13 -2.51
N ALA A 264 -1.99 -18.53 -2.82
CA ALA A 264 -3.30 -19.17 -2.62
C ALA A 264 -3.48 -20.41 -3.50
N ILE A 265 -3.03 -20.37 -4.76
CA ILE A 265 -3.04 -21.52 -5.66
C ILE A 265 -2.09 -22.61 -5.12
N SER A 266 -0.87 -22.22 -4.72
CA SER A 266 0.15 -23.16 -4.22
C SER A 266 -0.27 -23.82 -2.91
N ALA A 267 -0.99 -23.10 -2.05
CA ALA A 267 -1.59 -23.62 -0.82
C ALA A 267 -2.87 -24.44 -1.06
N GLY A 268 -3.33 -24.58 -2.31
CA GLY A 268 -4.55 -25.31 -2.66
C GLY A 268 -5.85 -24.64 -2.20
N ARG A 269 -5.81 -23.33 -1.88
CA ARG A 269 -6.99 -22.57 -1.44
C ARG A 269 -7.91 -22.15 -2.58
N ILE A 270 -7.35 -22.05 -3.77
CA ILE A 270 -8.08 -21.72 -4.99
C ILE A 270 -7.50 -22.53 -6.16
N ALA A 271 -8.37 -23.03 -7.03
CA ALA A 271 -7.93 -23.74 -8.22
C ALA A 271 -7.32 -22.78 -9.24
N LYS A 272 -6.30 -23.23 -9.99
CA LYS A 272 -5.71 -22.45 -11.09
C LYS A 272 -6.75 -22.09 -12.16
N SER A 273 -7.73 -22.98 -12.37
CA SER A 273 -8.86 -22.83 -13.29
C SER A 273 -10.05 -22.07 -12.71
N ALA A 274 -9.96 -21.51 -11.49
CA ALA A 274 -11.02 -20.71 -10.91
C ALA A 274 -11.37 -19.51 -11.81
N SER A 275 -12.63 -19.08 -11.74
CA SER A 275 -13.16 -17.91 -12.43
C SER A 275 -12.39 -16.64 -12.04
N LYS A 276 -12.53 -15.59 -12.84
CA LYS A 276 -11.91 -14.30 -12.57
C LYS A 276 -12.39 -13.73 -11.23
N GLU A 277 -13.68 -13.84 -10.96
CA GLU A 277 -14.33 -13.36 -9.75
C GLU A 277 -13.81 -14.07 -8.49
N GLU A 278 -13.66 -15.40 -8.54
CA GLU A 278 -13.07 -16.18 -7.44
C GLU A 278 -11.62 -15.78 -7.17
N LYS A 279 -10.82 -15.56 -8.22
CA LYS A 279 -9.43 -15.09 -8.09
C LYS A 279 -9.37 -13.70 -7.47
N ILE A 280 -10.26 -12.79 -7.89
CA ILE A 280 -10.38 -11.46 -7.30
C ILE A 280 -10.74 -11.55 -5.82
N GLN A 281 -11.70 -12.41 -5.46
CA GLN A 281 -12.11 -12.60 -4.06
C GLN A 281 -10.95 -13.13 -3.21
N ALA A 282 -10.17 -14.10 -3.71
CA ALA A 282 -8.98 -14.60 -3.02
C ALA A 282 -7.94 -13.49 -2.78
N MET A 283 -7.63 -12.68 -3.81
CA MET A 283 -6.72 -11.53 -3.70
C MET A 283 -7.24 -10.43 -2.76
N GLN A 284 -8.55 -10.20 -2.70
CA GLN A 284 -9.16 -9.25 -1.77
C GLN A 284 -8.98 -9.69 -0.33
N ARG A 285 -9.18 -10.99 -0.06
CA ARG A 285 -9.06 -11.61 1.25
C ARG A 285 -7.64 -11.56 1.80
N LYS A 286 -6.59 -11.61 0.96
CA LYS A 286 -5.18 -11.61 1.41
C LYS A 286 -4.95 -12.65 2.50
N GLY A 287 -5.57 -13.81 2.33
CA GLY A 287 -5.69 -14.81 3.37
C GLY A 287 -4.41 -15.59 3.60
N VAL A 288 -3.49 -15.62 2.62
CA VAL A 288 -2.25 -16.39 2.70
C VAL A 288 -1.11 -15.51 3.21
N LEU A 289 -0.77 -14.46 2.48
CA LEU A 289 0.33 -13.57 2.84
C LEU A 289 -0.04 -12.64 3.99
N GLY A 290 -1.32 -12.31 4.11
CA GLY A 290 -1.83 -11.39 5.12
C GLY A 290 -1.89 -9.95 4.64
N MET A 291 -2.99 -9.28 4.95
CA MET A 291 -3.19 -7.87 4.61
C MET A 291 -2.11 -6.97 5.21
N ASN A 292 -1.62 -7.32 6.40
CA ASN A 292 -0.59 -6.58 7.13
C ASN A 292 0.80 -6.76 6.53
N ALA A 293 1.11 -7.90 5.90
CA ALA A 293 2.33 -8.04 5.12
C ALA A 293 2.25 -7.23 3.82
N ILE A 294 1.15 -7.41 3.07
CA ILE A 294 0.95 -6.78 1.76
C ILE A 294 0.86 -5.26 1.87
N LEU A 295 0.06 -4.73 2.80
CA LEU A 295 -0.09 -3.27 2.96
C LEU A 295 1.21 -2.63 3.44
N SER A 296 1.94 -3.26 4.36
CA SER A 296 3.22 -2.72 4.82
C SER A 296 4.26 -2.66 3.70
N MET A 297 4.30 -3.70 2.85
CA MET A 297 5.16 -3.69 1.66
C MET A 297 4.69 -2.65 0.63
N SER A 298 3.39 -2.56 0.36
CA SER A 298 2.79 -1.56 -0.54
C SER A 298 3.11 -0.12 -0.11
N LEU A 299 3.01 0.20 1.18
CA LEU A 299 3.37 1.52 1.71
C LEU A 299 4.86 1.83 1.55
N ALA A 300 5.73 0.85 1.80
CA ALA A 300 7.17 1.02 1.65
C ALA A 300 7.56 1.22 0.16
N LEU A 301 6.98 0.43 -0.75
CA LEU A 301 7.15 0.56 -2.20
C LEU A 301 6.57 1.88 -2.70
N GLY A 302 5.38 2.27 -2.27
CA GLY A 302 4.74 3.52 -2.66
C GLY A 302 5.55 4.75 -2.27
N ARG A 303 6.15 4.75 -1.07
CA ARG A 303 7.08 5.81 -0.66
C ARG A 303 8.36 5.83 -1.49
N ALA A 304 8.89 4.65 -1.86
CA ALA A 304 10.06 4.56 -2.75
C ALA A 304 9.75 5.05 -4.17
N VAL A 305 8.60 4.65 -4.74
CA VAL A 305 8.12 5.11 -6.05
C VAL A 305 7.89 6.63 -6.02
N ALA A 306 7.23 7.14 -4.97
CA ALA A 306 6.99 8.57 -4.80
C ALA A 306 8.30 9.36 -4.80
N ALA A 307 9.26 8.95 -3.96
CA ALA A 307 10.56 9.60 -3.90
C ALA A 307 11.31 9.51 -5.23
N SER A 308 11.16 8.39 -5.94
CA SER A 308 11.71 8.25 -7.29
C SER A 308 11.08 9.28 -8.22
N ASP A 309 9.80 9.63 -8.09
CA ASP A 309 9.11 10.62 -8.93
C ASP A 309 9.12 12.05 -8.38
N SER A 310 10.05 12.40 -7.49
CA SER A 310 10.13 13.72 -6.82
C SER A 310 8.84 14.08 -6.06
N LYS A 311 8.17 13.07 -5.53
CA LYS A 311 6.86 13.20 -4.89
C LYS A 311 6.87 12.55 -3.51
N GLU A 312 5.85 12.90 -2.75
CA GLU A 312 5.46 12.21 -1.53
C GLU A 312 4.28 11.27 -1.80
N LEU A 313 4.07 10.29 -0.91
CA LEU A 313 3.02 9.27 -1.10
C LEU A 313 1.62 9.90 -1.29
N TRP A 314 1.32 10.99 -0.57
CA TRP A 314 0.04 11.68 -0.70
C TRP A 314 -0.20 12.25 -2.11
N GLN A 315 0.85 12.66 -2.82
CA GLN A 315 0.75 13.16 -4.19
C GLN A 315 0.39 12.03 -5.14
N LEU A 316 1.07 10.87 -5.03
CA LEU A 316 0.72 9.69 -5.84
C LEU A 316 -0.72 9.24 -5.62
N ILE A 317 -1.19 9.22 -4.36
CA ILE A 317 -2.57 8.87 -4.03
C ILE A 317 -3.55 9.85 -4.68
N ARG A 318 -3.27 11.16 -4.56
CA ARG A 318 -4.12 12.22 -5.14
C ARG A 318 -4.16 12.11 -6.66
N GLU A 319 -3.01 11.93 -7.31
CA GLU A 319 -2.91 11.78 -8.76
C GLU A 319 -3.67 10.55 -9.26
N MET A 320 -3.50 9.41 -8.59
CA MET A 320 -4.23 8.19 -8.92
C MET A 320 -5.75 8.37 -8.75
N ALA A 321 -6.19 9.04 -7.68
CA ALA A 321 -7.59 9.37 -7.47
C ALA A 321 -8.12 10.32 -8.56
N GLY A 322 -7.37 11.38 -8.88
CA GLY A 322 -7.71 12.35 -9.92
C GLY A 322 -7.80 11.69 -11.30
N GLU A 323 -6.81 10.88 -11.68
CA GLU A 323 -6.84 10.17 -12.96
C GLU A 323 -8.02 9.20 -13.04
N THR A 324 -8.33 8.49 -11.95
CA THR A 324 -9.48 7.58 -11.89
C THR A 324 -10.80 8.35 -12.05
N MET A 325 -10.95 9.49 -11.37
CA MET A 325 -12.13 10.37 -11.53
C MET A 325 -12.24 10.91 -12.96
N ALA A 326 -11.15 11.39 -13.55
CA ALA A 326 -11.13 11.92 -14.91
C ALA A 326 -11.54 10.86 -15.95
N LYS A 327 -10.98 9.64 -15.84
CA LYS A 327 -11.35 8.49 -16.68
C LYS A 327 -12.82 8.11 -16.50
N PHE A 328 -13.30 8.07 -15.25
CA PHE A 328 -14.70 7.78 -14.93
C PHE A 328 -15.64 8.79 -15.58
N VAL A 329 -15.35 10.09 -15.43
CA VAL A 329 -16.13 11.17 -16.02
C VAL A 329 -16.13 11.04 -17.54
N ASP A 330 -14.97 10.87 -18.18
CA ASP A 330 -14.92 10.73 -19.63
C ASP A 330 -15.77 9.55 -20.12
N ALA A 331 -15.68 8.39 -19.46
CA ALA A 331 -16.40 7.18 -19.83
C ALA A 331 -17.92 7.27 -19.64
N ASN A 332 -18.37 7.92 -18.56
CA ASN A 332 -19.79 7.91 -18.16
C ASN A 332 -20.58 9.15 -18.60
N THR A 333 -19.92 10.12 -19.23
CA THR A 333 -20.58 11.32 -19.80
C THR A 333 -20.59 11.34 -21.33
N LYS A 334 -20.12 10.26 -22.01
CA LYS A 334 -20.20 10.14 -23.48
C LYS A 334 -21.69 10.10 -23.90
N GLY A 335 -22.20 11.23 -24.42
CA GLY A 335 -23.58 11.36 -24.91
C GLY A 335 -24.49 12.31 -24.09
N ALA A 336 -24.01 12.87 -22.97
CA ALA A 336 -24.76 13.87 -22.21
C ALA A 336 -24.83 15.22 -22.96
N LYS A 337 -25.97 15.92 -22.89
CA LYS A 337 -26.14 17.26 -23.51
C LYS A 337 -25.41 18.32 -22.67
N GLY A 338 -24.29 18.86 -23.16
CA GLY A 338 -23.55 19.95 -22.49
C GLY A 338 -22.12 20.15 -23.01
N LYS A 339 -21.45 21.20 -22.53
CA LYS A 339 -20.04 21.52 -22.87
C LYS A 339 -19.13 20.51 -22.15
N LYS A 340 -18.66 19.48 -22.87
CA LYS A 340 -17.84 18.40 -22.31
C LYS A 340 -16.37 18.83 -22.22
N LYS A 341 -15.74 18.64 -21.06
CA LYS A 341 -14.27 18.70 -20.94
C LYS A 341 -13.65 17.44 -21.57
N SER A 342 -12.56 17.59 -22.32
CA SER A 342 -11.85 16.42 -22.85
C SER A 342 -11.15 15.66 -21.72
N LEU A 343 -10.75 14.40 -21.93
CA LEU A 343 -9.97 13.66 -20.92
C LEU A 343 -8.66 14.39 -20.57
N VAL A 344 -8.05 15.07 -21.54
CA VAL A 344 -6.83 15.87 -21.32
C VAL A 344 -7.13 17.02 -20.37
N ASP A 345 -8.23 17.74 -20.58
CA ASP A 345 -8.64 18.86 -19.71
C ASP A 345 -9.07 18.37 -18.32
N LEU A 346 -9.72 17.20 -18.23
CA LEU A 346 -10.12 16.61 -16.96
C LEU A 346 -8.91 16.22 -16.11
N LYS A 347 -7.83 15.73 -16.74
CA LYS A 347 -6.59 15.35 -16.04
C LYS A 347 -5.83 16.55 -15.47
N THR A 348 -6.04 17.75 -16.01
CA THR A 348 -5.41 19.00 -15.54
C THR A 348 -6.37 19.90 -14.75
N THR A 349 -7.62 19.48 -14.58
CA THR A 349 -8.62 20.20 -13.78
C THR A 349 -8.23 20.16 -12.30
N ASP A 350 -8.47 21.28 -11.60
CA ASP A 350 -8.26 21.36 -10.16
C ASP A 350 -9.00 20.21 -9.43
N PHE A 351 -8.42 19.70 -8.35
CA PHE A 351 -8.93 18.48 -7.72
C PHE A 351 -10.34 18.65 -7.16
N ASP A 352 -10.69 19.82 -6.59
CA ASP A 352 -12.01 20.06 -6.01
C ASP A 352 -13.07 20.28 -7.10
N GLU A 353 -12.68 20.97 -8.18
CA GLU A 353 -13.52 21.07 -9.37
C GLU A 353 -13.76 19.68 -9.99
N LEU A 354 -12.72 18.85 -10.09
CA LEU A 354 -12.82 17.49 -10.61
C LEU A 354 -13.70 16.60 -9.72
N GLN A 355 -13.62 16.73 -8.39
CA GLN A 355 -14.53 16.05 -7.48
C GLN A 355 -15.99 16.44 -7.73
N THR A 356 -16.26 17.73 -7.98
CA THR A 356 -17.62 18.22 -8.29
C THR A 356 -18.13 17.59 -9.59
N ILE A 357 -17.34 17.64 -10.66
CA ILE A 357 -17.68 17.03 -11.96
C ILE A 357 -17.88 15.52 -11.81
N PHE A 358 -17.04 14.86 -11.02
CA PHE A 358 -17.13 13.43 -10.74
C PHE A 358 -18.42 13.06 -9.99
N ARG A 359 -18.83 13.86 -9.00
CA ARG A 359 -20.10 13.68 -8.27
C ARG A 359 -21.30 13.82 -9.23
N GLU A 360 -21.29 14.80 -10.12
CA GLU A 360 -22.35 14.99 -11.13
C GLU A 360 -22.44 13.80 -12.11
N ALA A 361 -21.30 13.37 -12.66
CA ALA A 361 -21.24 12.20 -13.53
C ALA A 361 -21.71 10.92 -12.83
N SER A 362 -21.33 10.76 -11.55
CA SER A 362 -21.74 9.63 -10.72
C SER A 362 -23.25 9.63 -10.45
N ALA A 363 -23.85 10.79 -10.15
CA ALA A 363 -25.29 10.93 -9.95
C ALA A 363 -26.08 10.54 -11.22
N GLY A 364 -25.57 10.89 -12.40
CA GLY A 364 -26.13 10.42 -13.68
C GLY A 364 -26.07 8.89 -13.80
N ALA A 365 -24.90 8.28 -13.57
CA ALA A 365 -24.73 6.84 -13.63
C ALA A 365 -25.62 6.08 -12.62
N ILE A 366 -25.78 6.60 -11.40
CA ILE A 366 -26.68 6.06 -10.37
C ILE A 366 -28.13 6.13 -10.83
N LYS A 367 -28.56 7.26 -11.42
CA LYS A 367 -29.91 7.43 -11.96
C LYS A 367 -30.21 6.45 -13.09
N ASP A 368 -29.20 6.09 -13.88
CA ASP A 368 -29.28 5.08 -14.93
C ASP A 368 -29.21 3.63 -14.38
N GLY A 369 -29.15 3.45 -13.07
CA GLY A 369 -29.11 2.13 -12.42
C GLY A 369 -27.76 1.41 -12.51
N LYS A 370 -26.68 2.11 -12.84
CA LYS A 370 -25.34 1.50 -12.97
C LYS A 370 -24.67 1.31 -11.61
N ASN A 371 -23.87 0.25 -11.49
CA ASN A 371 -23.08 -0.02 -10.29
C ASN A 371 -21.78 0.79 -10.28
N ILE A 372 -21.71 1.78 -9.39
CA ILE A 372 -20.53 2.65 -9.24
C ILE A 372 -19.23 1.89 -8.97
N THR A 373 -19.28 0.83 -8.16
CA THR A 373 -18.10 0.06 -7.79
C THR A 373 -17.50 -0.67 -8.99
N GLU A 374 -18.36 -1.19 -9.89
CA GLU A 374 -17.93 -1.85 -11.12
C GLU A 374 -17.33 -0.84 -12.10
N LEU A 375 -18.01 0.28 -12.32
CA LEU A 375 -17.51 1.36 -13.18
C LEU A 375 -16.16 1.91 -12.71
N LEU A 376 -15.96 2.09 -11.39
CA LEU A 376 -14.68 2.53 -10.85
C LEU A 376 -13.58 1.47 -11.00
N ARG A 377 -13.90 0.18 -10.86
CA ARG A 377 -12.94 -0.92 -11.08
C ARG A 377 -12.42 -0.96 -12.51
N GLU A 378 -13.25 -0.59 -13.50
CA GLU A 378 -12.80 -0.48 -14.89
C GLU A 378 -11.76 0.64 -15.09
N GLN A 379 -11.88 1.74 -14.33
CA GLN A 379 -10.96 2.88 -14.45
C GLN A 379 -9.67 2.71 -13.63
N LEU A 380 -9.71 1.84 -12.62
CA LEU A 380 -8.57 1.48 -11.77
C LEU A 380 -8.43 -0.05 -11.68
N PRO A 381 -7.93 -0.70 -12.75
CA PRO A 381 -7.89 -2.16 -12.84
C PRO A 381 -6.74 -2.72 -11.99
N VAL A 382 -6.95 -2.85 -10.68
CA VAL A 382 -5.96 -3.32 -9.68
C VAL A 382 -5.70 -4.82 -9.70
N TYR A 383 -6.59 -5.62 -10.29
CA TYR A 383 -6.42 -7.07 -10.34
C TYR A 383 -5.73 -7.47 -11.64
N PRO A 384 -4.71 -8.33 -11.59
CA PRO A 384 -4.11 -8.89 -12.80
C PRO A 384 -5.15 -9.65 -13.63
N ALA A 385 -4.92 -9.67 -14.94
CA ALA A 385 -5.84 -10.24 -15.94
C ALA A 385 -6.00 -11.76 -15.82
#